data_AF-X6DLG9-F1
#
_entry.id   AF-X6DLG9-F1
#
_cell.length_a   1.000
_cell.length_b   1.000
_cell.length_c   1.000
_cell.angle_alpha   90.00
_cell.angle_beta   90.00
_cell.angle_gamma   90.00
#
_symmetry.space_group_name_H-M   'P 1'
#
loop_
_entity.id
_entity.type
_entity.pdbx_description
1 polymer ?
#
loop_
_entity_poly.entity_id
_entity_poly.type
_entity_poly.pdbx_seq_one_letter_code
_entity_poly.pdbx_strand_id
1 'polypeptide(L)' 'MEVVEACGEWFVRVVGDDKQDSRQFELEATALAYAEGQRRRLKLATIVRL' A
#
# COMPACT_ATOMS: atom_id res chain seq x y z
N MET A 1 5.53 3.89 2.56
CA MET A 1 4.38 2.99 2.25
C MET A 1 4.87 1.92 1.31
N GLU A 2 4.46 0.69 1.51
CA GLU A 2 4.98 -0.48 0.80
C GLU A 2 3.86 -1.22 0.09
N VAL A 3 4.12 -1.72 -1.11
CA VAL A 3 3.24 -2.63 -1.86
C VAL A 3 4.04 -3.89 -2.17
N VAL A 4 3.53 -5.04 -1.74
CA VAL A 4 4.18 -6.34 -1.89
C VAL A 4 3.27 -7.24 -2.73
N GLU A 5 3.84 -7.99 -3.67
CA GLU A 5 3.16 -9.12 -4.29
C GLU A 5 3.57 -10.43 -3.60
N ALA A 6 2.61 -11.26 -3.25
CA ALA A 6 2.86 -12.62 -2.77
C ALA A 6 1.83 -13.59 -3.35
N CYS A 7 2.30 -14.54 -4.15
CA CYS A 7 1.47 -15.61 -4.73
C CYS A 7 0.23 -15.11 -5.50
N GLY A 8 0.36 -14.00 -6.26
CA GLY A 8 -0.75 -13.41 -7.01
C GLY A 8 -1.66 -12.50 -6.19
N GLU A 9 -1.39 -12.32 -4.90
CA GLU A 9 -2.09 -11.37 -4.03
C GLU A 9 -1.23 -10.15 -3.74
N TRP A 10 -1.87 -9.00 -3.54
CA TRP A 10 -1.23 -7.72 -3.35
C TRP A 10 -1.49 -7.18 -1.96
N PHE A 11 -0.43 -6.82 -1.25
CA PHE A 11 -0.50 -6.30 0.11
C PHE A 11 0.01 -4.86 0.13
N VAL A 12 -0.83 -3.93 0.58
CA VAL A 12 -0.44 -2.54 0.82
C VAL A 12 -0.24 -2.33 2.30
N ARG A 13 0.98 -1.99 2.70
CA ARG A 13 1.36 -1.67 4.07
C ARG A 13 1.59 -0.18 4.23
N VAL A 14 0.83 0.43 5.13
CA VAL A 14 0.91 1.83 5.51
C VAL A 14 1.48 1.90 6.91
N VAL A 15 2.69 2.42 7.04
CA VAL A 15 3.35 2.67 8.33
C VAL A 15 3.25 4.17 8.61
N GLY A 16 2.52 4.54 9.66
CA GLY A 16 2.50 5.89 10.24
C GLY A 16 3.02 5.86 11.68
N ASP A 17 3.21 7.05 12.27
CA ASP A 17 3.93 7.27 13.52
C ASP A 17 3.57 6.28 14.66
N ASP A 18 2.30 5.89 14.78
CA ASP A 18 1.85 4.94 15.82
C ASP A 18 0.96 3.78 15.31
N LYS A 19 0.73 3.69 14.00
CA LYS A 19 -0.17 2.67 13.42
C LYS A 19 0.37 2.11 12.12
N GLN A 20 0.44 0.80 12.08
CA GLN A 20 0.66 0.01 10.88
C GLN A 20 -0.68 -0.57 10.44
N ASP A 21 -1.12 -0.21 9.24
CA ASP A 21 -2.30 -0.80 8.59
C ASP A 21 -1.82 -1.60 7.37
N SER A 22 -2.35 -2.81 7.20
CA SER A 22 -2.06 -3.67 6.05
C SER A 22 -3.36 -4.14 5.44
N ARG A 23 -3.48 -3.97 4.12
CA ARG A 23 -4.68 -4.36 3.38
C ARG A 23 -4.32 -5.20 2.17
N GLN A 24 -5.09 -6.26 1.95
CA GLN A 24 -4.90 -7.24 0.89
C GLN A 24 -5.85 -6.97 -0.26
N PHE A 25 -5.40 -7.26 -1.48
CA PHE A 25 -6.14 -7.09 -2.71
C PHE A 25 -5.80 -8.23 -3.67
N GLU A 26 -6.79 -8.72 -4.41
CA GLU A 26 -6.59 -9.73 -5.46
C GLU A 26 -6.00 -9.11 -6.75
N LEU A 27 -6.28 -7.83 -7.00
CA LEU A 27 -5.89 -7.14 -8.23
C LEU A 27 -4.85 -6.06 -7.97
N GLU A 28 -3.78 -6.08 -8.76
CA GLU A 28 -2.69 -5.10 -8.70
C GLU A 28 -3.21 -3.67 -8.85
N ALA A 29 -4.07 -3.43 -9.85
CA ALA A 29 -4.60 -2.10 -10.13
C ALA A 29 -5.35 -1.51 -8.93
N THR A 30 -6.08 -2.35 -8.20
CA THR A 30 -6.81 -1.93 -6.98
C THR A 30 -5.84 -1.64 -5.84
N ALA A 31 -4.82 -2.47 -5.65
CA ALA A 31 -3.77 -2.23 -4.66
C ALA A 31 -3.05 -0.90 -4.92
N LEU A 32 -2.67 -0.63 -6.18
CA LEU A 32 -2.01 0.61 -6.59
C LEU A 32 -2.90 1.85 -6.43
N ALA A 33 -4.19 1.74 -6.75
CA ALA A 33 -5.13 2.84 -6.53
C ALA A 33 -5.31 3.17 -5.05
N TYR A 34 -5.44 2.14 -4.20
CA TYR A 34 -5.51 2.32 -2.74
C TYR A 34 -4.23 2.95 -2.21
N ALA A 35 -3.08 2.42 -2.63
CA ALA A 35 -1.74 2.89 -2.31
C ALA A 35 -1.56 4.39 -2.62
N GLU A 36 -1.92 4.82 -3.82
CA GLU A 36 -1.84 6.24 -4.23
C GLU A 36 -2.80 7.14 -3.42
N GLY A 37 -4.00 6.63 -3.11
CA GLY A 37 -4.95 7.32 -2.22
C GLY A 37 -4.39 7.53 -0.81
N GLN A 38 -3.77 6.51 -0.23
CA GLN A 38 -3.13 6.60 1.10
C GLN A 38 -1.93 7.54 1.08
N ARG A 39 -1.09 7.48 0.03
CA ARG A 39 0.04 8.39 -0.16
C ARG A 39 -0.40 9.85 -0.09
N ARG A 40 -1.47 10.22 -0.81
CA ARG A 40 -2.02 11.58 -0.82
C ARG A 40 -2.62 11.96 0.53
N ARG A 41 -3.43 11.08 1.13
CA ARG A 41 -4.09 11.32 2.43
C ARG A 41 -3.08 11.59 3.55
N LEU A 42 -1.97 10.85 3.55
CA LEU A 42 -0.93 10.92 4.57
C LEU A 42 0.25 11.81 4.17
N LYS A 43 0.20 12.47 3.01
CA LYS A 43 1.28 13.32 2.46
C LYS A 43 2.64 12.60 2.41
N LEU A 44 2.62 11.31 2.10
CA LEU A 44 3.84 10.51 1.98
C LEU A 44 4.52 10.81 0.63
N ALA A 45 5.85 10.85 0.64
CA ALA A 45 6.61 11.21 -0.55
C ALA A 45 6.53 10.13 -1.65
N THR A 46 6.63 8.85 -1.28
CA THR A 46 6.82 7.75 -2.23
C THR A 46 6.13 6.45 -1.80
N ILE A 47 5.80 5.64 -2.81
CA ILE A 47 5.38 4.24 -2.69
C ILE A 47 6.59 3.38 -3.03
N VAL A 48 6.97 2.51 -2.10
CA VAL A 48 8.01 1.51 -2.31
C VAL A 48 7.31 0.22 -2.73
N ARG A 49 7.80 -0.41 -3.80
CA ARG A 49 7.32 -1.72 -4.25
C ARG A 49 8.38 -2.76 -3.92
N LEU A 50 7.98 -3.83 -3.28
CA LEU A 50 8.84 -4.91 -2.76
C LEU A 50 8.48 -6.24 -3.40
#